data_AF-A0A368FU99-F1
#
_entry.id   AF-A0A368FU99-F1
#
_cell.length_a   1.000
_cell.length_b   1.000
_cell.length_c   1.000
_cell.angle_alpha   90.00
_cell.angle_beta   90.00
_cell.angle_gamma   90.00
#
_symmetry.space_group_name_H-M   'P 1'
#
loop_
_entity.id
_entity.type
_entity.pdbx_description
1 polymer ?
#
loop_
_entity_poly.entity_id
_entity_poly.type
_entity_poly.pdbx_seq_one_letter_code
_entity_poly.pdbx_strand_id
1 'polypeptide(L)'
;MNITVVEIDRNMLDIALKWFGLELDNMHRVIIEDGVEYVKRIARAGAKFNVIHLDACTMEENVDTNCPMDIFYTEEMVRNYAAMLKPRGVVIMNVLTLTGNDMAAAKKVGPLTEPFQWVNV
;
A
#
# COMPACT_ATOMS: atom_id res chain seq x y z
N MET A 1 7.25 11.05 -13.48
CA MET A 1 7.00 10.60 -12.09
C MET A 1 8.04 9.53 -11.77
N ASN A 2 8.63 9.47 -10.56
CA ASN A 2 9.54 8.38 -10.18
C ASN A 2 8.76 7.38 -9.33
N ILE A 3 8.39 6.25 -9.92
CA ILE A 3 7.45 5.27 -9.39
C ILE A 3 8.21 3.99 -9.04
N THR A 4 7.94 3.47 -7.85
CA THR A 4 8.38 2.14 -7.43
C THR A 4 7.14 1.37 -7.02
N VAL A 5 6.82 0.33 -7.78
CA VAL A 5 5.75 -0.63 -7.46
C VAL A 5 6.39 -1.79 -6.72
N VAL A 6 5.72 -2.28 -5.68
CA VAL A 6 6.10 -3.51 -4.97
C VAL A 6 4.97 -4.49 -5.19
N GLU A 7 5.30 -5.61 -5.81
CA GLU A 7 4.35 -6.66 -6.20
C GLU A 7 4.84 -8.00 -5.64
N ILE A 8 3.96 -8.78 -5.04
CA ILE A 8 4.32 -10.06 -4.45
C ILE A 8 4.32 -11.18 -5.51
N ASP A 9 3.45 -11.09 -6.52
CA ASP A 9 3.32 -12.09 -7.57
C ASP A 9 4.02 -11.68 -8.86
N ARG A 10 5.10 -12.40 -9.20
CA ARG A 10 5.82 -12.20 -10.45
C ARG A 10 4.93 -12.38 -11.69
N ASN A 11 3.92 -13.24 -11.64
CA ASN A 11 3.04 -13.47 -12.78
C ASN A 11 2.23 -12.21 -13.12
N MET A 12 1.86 -11.40 -12.12
CA MET A 12 1.17 -10.13 -12.35
C MET A 12 2.03 -9.15 -13.14
N LEU A 13 3.33 -9.07 -12.81
CA LEU A 13 4.29 -8.28 -13.59
C LEU A 13 4.41 -8.79 -15.03
N ASP A 14 4.57 -10.11 -15.21
CA ASP A 14 4.75 -10.70 -16.53
C ASP A 14 3.51 -10.48 -17.43
N ILE A 15 2.30 -10.56 -16.84
CA ILE A 15 1.04 -10.23 -17.52
C ILE A 15 0.99 -8.74 -17.89
N ALA A 16 1.34 -7.85 -16.97
CA ALA A 16 1.31 -6.40 -17.20
C ALA A 16 2.26 -5.98 -18.34
N LEU A 17 3.47 -6.53 -18.37
CA LEU A 17 4.46 -6.31 -19.42
C LEU A 17 4.00 -6.84 -20.77
N LYS A 18 3.43 -8.05 -20.79
CA LYS A 18 3.09 -8.73 -22.06
C LYS A 18 1.79 -8.22 -22.68
N TRP A 19 0.79 -7.88 -21.86
CA TRP A 19 -0.58 -7.69 -22.34
C TRP A 19 -1.18 -6.33 -22.03
N PHE A 20 -0.66 -5.60 -21.04
CA PHE A 20 -1.24 -4.31 -20.61
C PHE A 20 -0.35 -3.10 -20.92
N GLY A 21 0.73 -3.29 -21.67
CA GLY A 21 1.59 -2.19 -22.13
C GLY A 21 2.38 -1.53 -21.00
N LEU A 22 2.67 -2.24 -19.91
CA LEU A 22 3.57 -1.74 -18.88
C LEU A 22 4.97 -1.57 -19.47
N GLU A 23 5.49 -0.35 -19.42
CA GLU A 23 6.88 -0.03 -19.76
C GLU A 23 7.66 0.29 -18.48
N LEU A 24 8.84 -0.30 -18.35
CA LEU A 24 9.76 -0.06 -17.24
C LEU A 24 10.96 0.73 -17.73
N ASP A 25 11.41 1.67 -16.90
CA ASP A 25 12.57 2.51 -17.17
C ASP A 25 13.21 2.97 -15.84
N ASN A 26 14.11 3.96 -15.91
CA ASN A 26 14.77 4.49 -14.71
C ASN A 26 13.79 5.23 -13.77
N MET A 27 12.64 5.64 -14.29
CA MET A 27 11.58 6.38 -13.60
C MET A 27 10.39 5.50 -13.19
N HIS A 28 10.25 4.28 -13.72
CA HIS A 28 9.22 3.32 -13.34
C HIS A 28 9.80 1.92 -13.22
N ARG A 29 9.81 1.40 -11.99
CA ARG A 29 10.35 0.08 -11.66
C ARG A 29 9.38 -0.72 -10.80
N VAL A 30 9.44 -2.04 -10.96
CA VAL A 30 8.68 -3.01 -10.17
C VAL A 30 9.66 -3.85 -9.38
N ILE A 31 9.40 -4.02 -8.09
CA ILE A 31 10.19 -4.83 -7.16
C ILE A 31 9.32 -6.02 -6.78
N ILE A 32 9.83 -7.23 -7.01
CA ILE A 32 9.16 -8.46 -6.61
C ILE A 32 9.59 -8.81 -5.19
N GLU A 33 8.76 -8.44 -4.21
CA GLU A 33 9.02 -8.60 -2.77
C GLU A 33 7.69 -8.56 -2.01
N ASP A 34 7.67 -9.12 -0.81
CA ASP A 34 6.59 -8.88 0.14
C ASP A 34 6.52 -7.39 0.52
N GLY A 35 5.33 -6.78 0.35
CA GLY A 35 5.13 -5.35 0.59
C GLY A 35 5.35 -4.92 2.03
N VAL A 36 5.04 -5.78 3.01
CA VAL A 36 5.25 -5.52 4.44
C VAL A 36 6.75 -5.49 4.74
N GLU A 37 7.50 -6.47 4.25
CA GLU A 37 8.95 -6.52 4.46
C GLU A 37 9.67 -5.39 3.73
N TYR A 38 9.24 -5.04 2.52
CA TYR A 38 9.75 -3.88 1.79
C TYR A 38 9.57 -2.59 2.59
N VAL A 39 8.36 -2.33 3.09
CA VAL A 39 8.06 -1.13 3.89
C VAL A 39 8.94 -1.07 5.13
N LYS A 40 9.05 -2.16 5.91
CA LYS A 40 9.91 -2.20 7.10
C LYS A 40 11.38 -1.94 6.78
N ARG A 41 11.88 -2.49 5.67
CA ARG A 41 13.28 -2.33 5.24
C ARG A 41 13.56 -0.91 4.78
N ILE A 42 12.65 -0.32 4.00
CA ILE A 42 12.80 1.02 3.43
C ILE A 42 12.60 2.12 4.48
N ALA A 43 11.67 1.94 5.42
CA ALA A 43 11.52 2.81 6.57
C ALA A 43 12.81 2.85 7.40
N ARG A 44 13.41 1.68 7.68
CA ARG A 44 14.70 1.58 8.38
C ARG A 44 15.86 2.23 7.62
N ALA A 45 15.86 2.14 6.29
CA ALA A 45 16.86 2.80 5.44
C ALA A 45 16.67 4.33 5.33
N GLY A 46 15.56 4.88 5.83
CA GLY A 46 15.29 6.31 5.83
C GLY A 46 14.90 6.90 4.47
N ALA A 47 14.54 6.07 3.48
CA ALA A 47 14.11 6.57 2.19
C ALA A 47 12.74 7.26 2.28
N LYS A 48 12.52 8.29 1.45
CA LYS A 48 11.34 9.15 1.55
C LYS A 48 10.57 9.27 0.24
N PHE A 49 9.24 9.23 0.34
CA PHE A 49 8.30 9.32 -0.77
C PHE A 49 7.40 10.54 -0.62
N ASN A 50 6.93 11.05 -1.76
CA ASN A 50 5.90 12.10 -1.80
C ASN A 50 4.49 11.49 -1.68
N VAL A 51 4.31 10.29 -2.21
CA VAL A 51 3.04 9.55 -2.22
C VAL A 51 3.36 8.09 -1.92
N ILE A 52 2.57 7.48 -1.04
CA ILE A 52 2.51 6.04 -0.84
C ILE A 52 1.09 5.62 -1.22
N HIS A 53 0.95 4.66 -2.14
CA HIS A 53 -0.35 4.14 -2.57
C HIS A 53 -0.42 2.65 -2.22
N LEU A 54 -1.43 2.28 -1.44
CA LEU A 54 -1.65 0.90 -0.99
C LEU A 54 -2.88 0.32 -1.69
N ASP A 55 -2.62 -0.69 -2.51
CA ASP A 55 -3.61 -1.47 -3.27
C ASP A 55 -3.20 -2.96 -3.27
N ALA A 56 -3.01 -3.52 -2.08
CA ALA A 56 -2.51 -4.87 -1.86
C ALA A 56 -3.63 -5.76 -1.29
N CYS A 57 -4.35 -6.42 -2.19
CA CYS A 57 -5.61 -7.08 -1.89
C CYS A 57 -5.49 -8.58 -1.61
N THR A 58 -6.48 -9.13 -0.92
CA THR A 58 -6.74 -10.57 -0.83
C THR A 58 -8.16 -10.92 -1.27
N MET A 59 -8.31 -12.10 -1.86
CA MET A 59 -9.62 -12.71 -2.18
C MET A 59 -10.10 -13.65 -1.07
N GLU A 60 -9.37 -13.76 0.04
CA GLU A 60 -9.79 -14.56 1.18
C GLU A 60 -11.15 -14.08 1.73
N GLU A 61 -11.99 -15.05 2.08
CA GLU A 61 -13.26 -14.80 2.77
C GLU A 61 -13.01 -14.62 4.27
N ASN A 62 -13.93 -13.93 4.96
CA ASN A 62 -13.90 -13.72 6.42
C ASN A 62 -12.72 -12.87 6.95
N VAL A 63 -12.19 -11.97 6.12
CA VAL A 63 -11.28 -10.89 6.55
C VAL A 63 -12.07 -9.60 6.83
N ASP A 64 -11.56 -8.74 7.72
CA ASP A 64 -12.22 -7.46 8.02
C ASP A 64 -12.08 -6.48 6.83
N THR A 65 -10.93 -6.52 6.15
CA THR A 65 -10.65 -5.77 4.91
C THR A 65 -9.99 -6.64 3.85
N ASN A 66 -10.48 -6.55 2.62
CA ASN A 66 -9.90 -7.25 1.47
C ASN A 66 -8.82 -6.42 0.80
N CYS A 67 -8.99 -5.10 0.73
CA CYS A 67 -7.98 -4.18 0.19
C CYS A 67 -7.77 -2.98 1.12
N PRO A 68 -6.51 -2.60 1.37
CA PRO A 68 -5.42 -3.56 1.51
C PRO A 68 -5.76 -4.64 2.56
N MET A 69 -4.95 -5.70 2.64
CA MET A 69 -5.08 -6.71 3.70
C MET A 69 -4.88 -6.10 5.11
N ASP A 70 -5.51 -6.70 6.12
CA ASP A 70 -5.47 -6.29 7.53
C ASP A 70 -4.06 -5.98 8.08
N ILE A 71 -3.02 -6.70 7.62
CA ILE A 71 -1.64 -6.49 8.05
C ILE A 71 -1.11 -5.08 7.75
N PHE A 72 -1.61 -4.44 6.68
CA PHE A 72 -1.21 -3.10 6.27
C PHE A 72 -1.77 -1.99 7.18
N TYR A 73 -2.68 -2.31 8.09
CA TYR A 73 -3.27 -1.36 9.05
C TYR A 73 -2.63 -1.42 10.44
N THR A 74 -1.69 -2.35 10.67
CA THR A 74 -1.03 -2.48 11.97
C THR A 74 -0.27 -1.21 12.35
N GLU A 75 -0.23 -0.90 13.63
CA GLU A 75 0.41 0.32 14.17
C GLU A 75 1.88 0.47 13.71
N GLU A 76 2.61 -0.64 13.60
CA GLU A 76 3.95 -0.69 13.03
C GLU A 76 3.98 -0.17 11.59
N MET A 77 3.07 -0.65 10.76
CA MET A 77 2.98 -0.25 9.36
C MET A 77 2.62 1.23 9.22
N VAL A 78 1.69 1.73 10.02
CA VAL A 78 1.34 3.17 10.04
C VAL A 78 2.56 4.04 10.34
N ARG A 79 3.32 3.67 11.38
CA ARG A 79 4.57 4.36 11.75
C ARG A 79 5.59 4.30 10.62
N ASN A 80 5.73 3.16 9.96
CA ASN A 80 6.64 3.01 8.84
C ASN A 80 6.24 3.90 7.65
N TYR A 81 4.95 3.99 7.31
CA TYR A 81 4.49 4.91 6.26
C TYR A 81 4.79 6.36 6.63
N ALA A 82 4.50 6.78 7.87
CA ALA A 82 4.78 8.13 8.34
C ALA A 82 6.29 8.43 8.28
N ALA A 83 7.13 7.47 8.69
CA ALA A 83 8.58 7.56 8.58
C ALA A 83 9.07 7.52 7.14
N MET A 84 8.31 6.98 6.19
CA MET A 84 8.65 6.96 4.76
C MET A 84 8.14 8.19 4.00
N LEU A 85 7.34 9.07 4.59
CA LEU A 85 6.84 10.27 3.89
C LEU A 85 7.77 11.47 4.06
N LYS A 86 7.88 12.26 2.97
CA LYS A 86 8.42 13.62 3.01
C LYS A 86 7.44 14.57 3.71
N PRO A 87 7.88 15.77 4.13
CA PRO A 87 6.95 16.80 4.57
C PRO A 87 5.85 17.02 3.54
N ARG A 88 4.58 17.02 3.98
CA ARG A 88 3.37 17.14 3.14
C ARG A 88 3.14 15.97 2.17
N GLY A 89 3.82 14.84 2.36
CA GLY A 89 3.51 13.61 1.63
C GLY A 89 2.17 13.02 2.06
N VAL A 90 1.63 12.13 1.24
CA VAL A 90 0.30 11.52 1.47
C VAL A 90 0.35 10.00 1.36
N VAL A 91 -0.46 9.33 2.17
CA VAL A 91 -0.82 7.93 1.98
C VAL A 91 -2.20 7.88 1.34
N ILE A 92 -2.34 7.10 0.28
CA ILE A 92 -3.62 6.83 -0.40
C ILE A 92 -3.87 5.33 -0.25
N MET A 93 -5.07 4.95 0.17
CA MET A 93 -5.44 3.55 0.40
C MET A 93 -6.75 3.24 -0.31
N ASN A 94 -6.74 2.20 -1.14
CA ASN A 94 -7.97 1.63 -1.69
C ASN A 94 -8.59 0.71 -0.64
N VAL A 95 -9.59 1.18 0.09
CA VAL A 95 -10.25 0.40 1.15
C VAL A 95 -11.46 -0.33 0.59
N LEU A 96 -11.41 -1.66 0.57
CA LEU A 96 -12.48 -2.53 0.07
C LEU A 96 -12.79 -3.66 1.05
N THR A 97 -14.08 -3.98 1.19
CA THR A 97 -14.56 -5.20 1.85
C THR A 97 -15.49 -5.96 0.90
N LEU A 98 -15.27 -7.26 0.74
CA LEU A 98 -16.13 -8.11 -0.09
C LEU A 98 -17.41 -8.54 0.65
N THR A 99 -17.41 -8.45 1.99
CA THR A 99 -18.58 -8.78 2.81
C THR A 99 -19.62 -7.65 2.86
N GLY A 100 -19.28 -6.46 2.37
CA GLY A 100 -20.10 -5.25 2.50
C GLY A 100 -20.16 -4.68 3.92
N ASN A 101 -19.32 -5.15 4.84
CA ASN A 101 -19.25 -4.64 6.20
C ASN A 101 -18.37 -3.39 6.29
N ASP A 102 -18.85 -2.28 5.74
CA ASP A 102 -18.10 -1.02 5.66
C ASP A 102 -17.67 -0.50 7.03
N MET A 103 -18.44 -0.80 8.08
CA MET A 103 -18.13 -0.40 9.44
C MET A 103 -16.91 -1.14 10.01
N ALA A 104 -16.74 -2.42 9.69
CA ALA A 104 -15.55 -3.18 10.08
C ALA A 104 -14.30 -2.60 9.41
N ALA A 105 -14.39 -2.29 8.11
CA ALA A 105 -13.32 -1.64 7.37
C ALA A 105 -12.97 -0.26 7.94
N ALA A 106 -13.98 0.59 8.21
CA ALA A 106 -13.78 1.90 8.82
C ALA A 106 -13.08 1.81 10.19
N LYS A 107 -13.42 0.80 11.00
CA LYS A 107 -12.78 0.57 12.31
C LYS A 107 -11.29 0.23 12.19
N LYS A 108 -10.87 -0.46 11.12
CA LYS A 108 -9.44 -0.75 10.84
C LYS A 108 -8.68 0.48 10.36
N VAL A 109 -9.35 1.35 9.60
CA VAL A 109 -8.77 2.59 9.09
C VAL A 109 -8.65 3.65 10.17
N GLY A 110 -9.56 3.71 11.13
CA GLY A 110 -9.60 4.72 12.20
C GLY A 110 -8.25 4.99 12.89
N PRO A 111 -7.52 3.97 13.36
CA PRO A 111 -6.19 4.14 13.97
C PRO A 111 -5.14 4.76 13.04
N LEU A 112 -5.28 4.65 11.72
CA LEU A 112 -4.40 5.30 10.75
C LEU A 112 -4.52 6.83 10.80
N THR A 113 -5.63 7.37 11.31
CA THR A 113 -5.91 8.80 11.27
C THR A 113 -5.19 9.60 12.36
N GLU A 114 -4.60 8.96 13.38
CA GLU A 114 -3.90 9.68 14.45
C GLU A 114 -2.60 10.37 13.98
N PRO A 115 -1.69 9.72 13.23
CA PRO A 115 -0.48 10.37 12.74
C PRO A 115 -0.67 11.20 11.46
N PHE A 116 -1.84 11.13 10.82
CA PHE A 116 -2.11 11.78 9.54
C PHE A 116 -3.31 12.71 9.61
N GLN A 117 -3.19 13.91 9.04
CA GLN A 117 -4.39 14.74 8.81
C GLN A 117 -5.28 14.04 7.78
N TRP A 118 -6.44 13.55 8.22
CA TRP A 118 -7.35 12.79 7.39
C TRP A 118 -8.19 13.68 6.47
N VAL A 119 -8.39 13.25 5.22
CA VAL A 119 -9.16 13.97 4.20
C VAL A 119 -10.08 12.97 3.51
N ASN A 120 -11.40 13.18 3.63
CA ASN A 120 -12.39 12.46 2.82
C ASN A 120 -12.52 13.17 1.47
N VAL A 121 -12.45 12.41 0.37
CA VAL A 121 -12.68 12.87 -1.01
C VAL A 121 -14.01 12.39 -1.52
#